data_AF-A0A955T5J1-F1
#
_entry.id   AF-A0A955T5J1-F1
#
_cell.length_a   1.000
_cell.length_b   1.000
_cell.length_c   1.000
_cell.angle_alpha   90.00
_cell.angle_beta   90.00
_cell.angle_gamma   90.00
#
_symmetry.space_group_name_H-M   'P 1'
#
loop_
_entity.id
_entity.type
_entity.pdbx_description
1 polymer ?
#
loop_
_entity_poly.entity_id
_entity_poly.type
_entity_poly.pdbx_seq_one_letter_code
_entity_poly.pdbx_strand_id
1 'polypeptide(L)'
;GIARFFPVDPATIRFKRFPTSGRVTPHQIQNDGELAPLKEESFFYFGLDTDPSNPYGRSPLMSLPLVVRLQQQLFEDMGKTAHNAGYPTLHVKYSAPEREPGEALSDYQDRVQEDFDSISTAMQTRSPESNFLTQDNVAIQYVGPSGQMLRWKETLETLSEQVVAGLHIAPMLIGRNYGTTQSWARAQYDLMVNNAASVQRAAARLIEWIANLELAFHSSPVRVGCKFAPHSAWNDIDEARAQSIRLSSLVKLRDEGLISDDQLMTKLEECR
;
A
#
# COMPACT_ATOMS: atom_id res chain seq x y z
N GLY A 1 32.60 -27.77 3.67
CA GLY A 1 31.82 -26.54 3.81
C GLY A 1 31.00 -26.25 2.58
N ILE A 2 30.12 -25.26 2.68
CA ILE A 2 29.24 -24.77 1.62
C ILE A 2 30.07 -24.05 0.55
N ALA A 3 29.97 -24.48 -0.71
CA ALA A 3 30.73 -23.90 -1.81
C ALA A 3 30.02 -22.71 -2.50
N ARG A 4 28.68 -22.77 -2.63
CA ARG A 4 27.89 -21.77 -3.36
C ARG A 4 26.42 -21.77 -2.95
N PHE A 5 25.79 -20.60 -3.02
CA PHE A 5 24.34 -20.44 -2.94
C PHE A 5 23.74 -20.14 -4.31
N PHE A 6 22.57 -20.72 -4.58
CA PHE A 6 21.79 -20.46 -5.78
C PHE A 6 20.47 -19.79 -5.37
N PRO A 7 20.22 -18.54 -5.78
CA PRO A 7 18.91 -17.94 -5.58
C PRO A 7 17.88 -18.69 -6.45
N VAL A 8 16.76 -19.05 -5.85
CA VAL A 8 15.63 -19.69 -6.53
C VAL A 8 14.49 -18.68 -6.60
N ASP A 9 13.89 -18.51 -7.77
CA ASP A 9 12.73 -17.63 -7.93
C ASP A 9 11.54 -18.15 -7.10
N PRO A 10 11.05 -17.38 -6.11
CA PRO A 10 9.88 -17.73 -5.31
C PRO A 10 8.64 -18.08 -6.13
N ALA A 11 8.46 -17.47 -7.31
CA ALA A 11 7.29 -17.71 -8.16
C ALA A 11 7.26 -19.15 -8.72
N THR A 12 8.41 -19.82 -8.79
CA THR A 12 8.55 -21.21 -9.27
C THR A 12 8.39 -22.25 -8.16
N ILE A 13 8.39 -21.83 -6.89
CA ILE A 13 8.31 -22.75 -5.75
C ILE A 13 6.86 -23.16 -5.48
N ARG A 14 6.63 -24.46 -5.28
CA ARG A 14 5.35 -25.06 -4.90
C ARG A 14 5.52 -25.98 -3.71
N PHE A 15 4.61 -25.90 -2.75
CA PHE A 15 4.58 -26.81 -1.60
C PHE A 15 3.55 -27.91 -1.81
N LYS A 16 4.01 -29.17 -1.78
CA LYS A 16 3.12 -30.34 -1.78
C LYS A 16 2.91 -30.82 -0.35
N ARG A 17 1.64 -30.97 0.04
CA ARG A 17 1.26 -31.54 1.33
C ARG A 17 0.93 -33.01 1.14
N PHE A 18 1.63 -33.89 1.85
CA PHE A 18 1.36 -35.31 1.82
C PHE A 18 0.14 -35.63 2.69
N PRO A 19 -0.95 -36.19 2.12
CA PRO A 19 -2.21 -36.41 2.86
C PRO A 19 -2.03 -37.35 4.06
N THR A 20 -1.11 -38.31 3.96
CA THR A 20 -0.91 -39.37 4.95
C THR A 20 -0.13 -38.92 6.19
N SER A 21 0.83 -38.00 6.03
CA SER A 21 1.71 -37.54 7.12
C SER A 21 1.50 -36.08 7.52
N GLY A 22 0.72 -35.32 6.75
CA GLY A 22 0.56 -33.88 6.92
C GLY A 22 1.82 -33.05 6.62
N ARG A 23 2.94 -33.71 6.27
CA ARG A 23 4.23 -33.07 5.98
C ARG A 23 4.15 -32.29 4.68
N VAL A 24 4.76 -31.10 4.70
CA VAL A 24 4.82 -30.18 3.58
C VAL A 24 6.24 -30.20 3.01
N THR A 25 6.36 -30.39 1.70
CA THR A 25 7.66 -30.51 1.03
C THR A 25 7.79 -29.51 -0.13
N PRO A 26 8.91 -28.78 -0.24
CA PRO A 26 9.13 -27.82 -1.31
C PRO A 26 9.45 -28.53 -2.63
N HIS A 27 8.87 -28.04 -3.72
CA HIS A 27 9.11 -28.46 -5.09
C HIS A 27 9.33 -27.20 -5.95
N GLN A 28 10.10 -27.33 -7.02
CA GLN A 28 10.31 -26.28 -8.00
C GLN A 28 9.66 -26.68 -9.33
N ILE A 29 8.94 -25.76 -9.95
CA ILE A 29 8.47 -25.88 -11.33
C ILE A 29 9.67 -25.68 -12.25
N GLN A 30 9.98 -26.67 -13.07
CA GLN A 30 11.00 -26.57 -14.12
C GLN A 30 10.43 -25.93 -15.40
N ASN A 31 11.30 -25.58 -16.35
CA ASN A 31 10.90 -25.00 -17.64
C ASN A 31 9.91 -25.90 -18.41
N ASP A 32 10.00 -27.21 -18.21
CA ASP A 32 9.13 -28.22 -18.84
C ASP A 32 7.77 -28.37 -18.12
N GLY A 33 7.52 -27.58 -17.07
CA GLY A 33 6.31 -27.63 -16.25
C GLY A 33 6.29 -28.73 -15.19
N GLU A 34 7.30 -29.62 -15.18
CA GLU A 34 7.43 -30.66 -14.18
C GLU A 34 7.84 -30.13 -12.79
N LEU A 35 7.37 -30.80 -11.74
CA LEU A 35 7.66 -30.46 -10.36
C LEU A 35 8.80 -31.31 -9.81
N ALA A 36 9.99 -30.73 -9.74
CA ALA A 36 11.16 -31.36 -9.14
C ALA A 36 11.18 -31.14 -7.61
N PRO A 37 11.38 -32.19 -6.79
CA PRO A 37 11.48 -32.03 -5.35
C PRO A 37 12.76 -31.30 -4.96
N LEU A 38 12.65 -30.31 -4.06
CA LEU A 38 13.78 -29.64 -3.45
C LEU A 38 14.15 -30.35 -2.14
N LYS A 39 15.45 -30.58 -1.94
CA LYS A 39 15.97 -31.21 -0.71
C LYS A 39 15.89 -30.22 0.45
N GLU A 40 15.18 -30.58 1.51
CA GLU A 40 14.94 -29.73 2.69
C GLU A 40 16.25 -29.36 3.41
N GLU A 41 17.28 -30.20 3.32
CA GLU A 41 18.56 -29.99 3.99
C GLU A 41 19.39 -28.87 3.32
N SER A 42 19.21 -28.68 2.01
CA SER A 42 19.95 -27.70 1.21
C SER A 42 19.09 -26.52 0.74
N PHE A 43 17.82 -26.47 1.15
CA PHE A 43 16.87 -25.45 0.73
C PHE A 43 16.37 -24.65 1.91
N PHE A 44 16.57 -23.33 1.85
CA PHE A 44 16.03 -22.39 2.81
C PHE A 44 14.92 -21.58 2.18
N TYR A 45 13.77 -21.53 2.87
CA TYR A 45 12.66 -20.70 2.49
C TYR A 45 12.11 -19.97 3.71
N PHE A 46 11.84 -18.68 3.53
CA PHE A 46 11.23 -17.84 4.54
C PHE A 46 10.04 -17.11 3.92
N GLY A 47 8.83 -17.48 4.33
CA GLY A 47 7.62 -16.75 3.96
C GLY A 47 7.43 -15.55 4.88
N LEU A 48 7.17 -14.38 4.30
CA LEU A 48 6.70 -13.21 5.05
C LEU A 48 5.24 -13.44 5.48
N ASP A 49 4.92 -13.26 6.76
CA ASP A 49 3.55 -13.33 7.29
C ASP A 49 2.75 -14.60 6.87
N THR A 50 3.36 -15.77 7.09
CA THR A 50 2.75 -17.07 6.75
C THR A 50 1.60 -17.44 7.68
N ASP A 51 0.59 -18.12 7.13
CA ASP A 51 -0.51 -18.71 7.91
C ASP A 51 -0.08 -20.05 8.52
N PRO A 52 -0.55 -20.44 9.73
CA PRO A 52 -0.33 -21.78 10.27
C PRO A 52 -0.69 -22.93 9.32
N SER A 53 -1.65 -22.71 8.43
CA SER A 53 -2.12 -23.70 7.45
C SER A 53 -1.39 -23.63 6.10
N ASN A 54 -0.70 -22.53 5.80
CA ASN A 54 -0.13 -22.26 4.49
C ASN A 54 1.32 -21.76 4.58
N PRO A 55 2.30 -22.52 4.04
CA PRO A 55 3.71 -22.12 4.05
C PRO A 55 4.01 -20.90 3.16
N TYR A 56 3.12 -20.51 2.24
CA TYR A 56 3.36 -19.36 1.37
C TYR A 56 3.36 -18.06 2.18
N GLY A 57 4.32 -17.18 1.87
CA GLY A 57 4.32 -15.83 2.38
C GLY A 57 3.15 -15.03 1.80
N ARG A 58 2.61 -14.11 2.58
CA ARG A 58 1.60 -13.13 2.14
C ARG A 58 2.30 -11.84 1.76
N SER A 59 1.95 -11.32 0.59
CA SER A 59 2.45 -10.02 0.16
C SER A 59 1.77 -8.91 0.96
N PRO A 60 2.51 -7.94 1.51
CA PRO A 60 1.91 -6.73 2.09
C PRO A 60 1.04 -5.96 1.09
N LEU A 61 1.30 -6.12 -0.22
CA LEU A 61 0.54 -5.48 -1.29
C LEU A 61 -0.86 -6.08 -1.49
N MET A 62 -1.18 -7.22 -0.85
CA MET A 62 -2.46 -7.91 -1.06
C MET A 62 -3.67 -7.08 -0.64
N SER A 63 -3.49 -6.10 0.26
CA SER A 63 -4.52 -5.17 0.74
C SER A 63 -4.80 -4.00 -0.22
N LEU A 64 -3.88 -3.71 -1.15
CA LEU A 64 -3.91 -2.50 -1.97
C LEU A 64 -4.76 -2.54 -3.25
N PRO A 65 -5.12 -3.67 -3.89
CA PRO A 65 -5.75 -3.65 -5.20
C PRO A 65 -7.04 -2.81 -5.27
N LEU A 66 -7.86 -2.86 -4.21
CA LEU A 66 -9.07 -2.06 -4.12
C LEU A 66 -8.76 -0.56 -4.05
N VAL A 67 -7.81 -0.17 -3.19
CA VAL A 67 -7.44 1.24 -2.97
C VAL A 67 -6.83 1.82 -4.24
N VAL A 68 -5.95 1.08 -4.92
CA VAL A 68 -5.33 1.50 -6.18
C VAL A 68 -6.38 1.67 -7.28
N ARG A 69 -7.35 0.74 -7.38
CA ARG A 69 -8.44 0.86 -8.34
C ARG A 69 -9.29 2.10 -8.09
N LEU A 70 -9.65 2.37 -6.83
CA LEU A 70 -10.41 3.58 -6.46
C LEU A 70 -9.62 4.85 -6.78
N GLN A 71 -8.31 4.85 -6.53
CA GLN A 71 -7.44 5.98 -6.85
C GLN A 71 -7.33 6.23 -8.37
N GLN A 72 -7.22 5.17 -9.18
CA GLN A 72 -7.24 5.29 -10.65
C GLN A 72 -8.55 5.88 -11.15
N GLN A 73 -9.69 5.36 -10.68
CA GLN A 73 -11.00 5.88 -11.02
C GLN A 73 -11.14 7.36 -10.61
N LEU A 74 -10.64 7.72 -9.43
CA LEU A 74 -10.66 9.10 -8.96
C LEU A 74 -9.90 10.04 -9.91
N PHE A 75 -8.72 9.63 -10.39
CA PHE A 75 -7.95 10.42 -11.36
C PHE A 75 -8.67 10.55 -12.70
N GLU A 76 -9.33 9.49 -13.18
CA GLU A 76 -10.14 9.56 -14.40
C GLU A 76 -11.30 10.54 -14.25
N ASP A 77 -12.02 10.49 -13.13
CA ASP A 77 -13.17 11.35 -12.86
C ASP A 77 -12.75 12.81 -12.63
N MET A 78 -11.61 13.04 -11.98
CA MET A 78 -10.97 14.36 -11.90
C MET A 78 -10.64 14.89 -13.29
N GLY A 79 -10.06 14.06 -14.17
CA GLY A 79 -9.74 14.45 -15.55
C GLY A 79 -10.99 14.86 -16.34
N LYS A 80 -12.05 14.05 -16.28
CA LYS A 80 -13.34 14.35 -16.93
C LYS A 80 -13.98 15.62 -16.38
N THR A 81 -13.95 15.80 -15.06
CA THR A 81 -14.52 16.99 -14.39
C THR A 81 -13.74 18.25 -14.75
N ALA A 82 -12.41 18.19 -14.74
CA ALA A 82 -11.56 19.30 -15.14
C ALA A 82 -11.75 19.66 -16.62
N HIS A 83 -11.85 18.65 -17.49
CA HIS A 83 -12.13 18.86 -18.91
C HIS A 83 -13.48 19.52 -19.12
N ASN A 84 -14.55 19.04 -18.49
CA ASN A 84 -15.88 19.66 -18.60
C ASN A 84 -15.96 21.04 -17.92
N ALA A 85 -15.17 21.31 -16.88
CA ALA A 85 -15.10 22.64 -16.28
C ALA A 85 -14.38 23.66 -17.18
N GLY A 86 -13.38 23.23 -17.95
CA GLY A 86 -12.70 24.06 -18.95
C GLY A 86 -13.48 24.19 -20.26
N TYR A 87 -14.14 23.11 -20.69
CA TYR A 87 -14.92 23.00 -21.91
C TYR A 87 -16.31 22.44 -21.59
N PRO A 88 -17.24 23.31 -21.16
CA PRO A 88 -18.55 22.88 -20.75
C PRO A 88 -19.38 22.38 -21.92
N THR A 89 -20.19 21.37 -21.65
CA THR A 89 -21.23 20.97 -22.59
C THR A 89 -22.31 22.05 -22.66
N LEU A 90 -22.68 22.41 -23.88
CA LEU A 90 -23.70 23.42 -24.13
C LEU A 90 -25.04 22.74 -24.40
N HIS A 91 -26.11 23.31 -23.84
CA HIS A 91 -27.47 22.99 -24.19
C HIS A 91 -27.97 23.99 -25.20
N VAL A 92 -28.21 23.52 -26.42
CA VAL A 92 -28.72 24.33 -27.52
C VAL A 92 -30.18 24.00 -27.72
N LYS A 93 -31.04 25.02 -27.61
CA LYS A 93 -32.46 24.92 -27.88
C LYS A 93 -32.74 25.58 -29.22
N TYR A 94 -33.25 24.80 -30.17
CA TYR A 94 -33.70 25.26 -31.48
C TYR A 94 -35.23 25.36 -31.49
N SER A 95 -35.74 26.49 -31.99
CA SER A 95 -37.17 26.70 -32.24
C SER A 95 -37.40 26.61 -33.75
N ALA A 96 -38.26 25.68 -34.19
CA ALA A 96 -38.55 25.52 -35.61
C ALA A 96 -39.25 26.78 -36.18
N PRO A 97 -38.90 27.20 -37.41
CA PRO A 97 -39.56 28.31 -38.08
C PRO A 97 -41.03 27.98 -38.38
N GLU A 98 -41.86 29.01 -38.56
CA GLU A 98 -43.25 28.80 -38.97
C GLU A 98 -43.33 28.20 -40.39
N ARG A 99 -44.37 27.38 -40.62
CA ARG A 99 -44.63 26.78 -41.92
C ARG A 99 -45.01 27.84 -42.94
N GLU A 100 -44.45 27.75 -44.14
CA GLU A 100 -44.74 28.72 -45.19
C GLU A 100 -46.14 28.52 -45.80
N PRO A 101 -46.81 29.61 -46.26
CA PRO A 101 -48.13 29.51 -46.87
C PRO A 101 -48.08 28.66 -48.15
N GLY A 102 -48.69 27.46 -48.12
CA GLY A 102 -48.76 26.55 -49.27
C GLY A 102 -47.72 25.43 -49.30
N GLU A 103 -46.79 25.39 -48.34
CA GLU A 103 -45.79 24.32 -48.18
C GLU A 103 -46.47 22.99 -47.82
N ALA A 104 -46.08 21.86 -48.42
CA ALA A 104 -46.59 20.55 -48.00
C ALA A 104 -46.05 20.17 -46.61
N LEU A 105 -46.79 19.34 -45.87
CA LEU A 105 -46.37 18.95 -44.52
C LEU A 105 -45.05 18.16 -44.50
N SER A 106 -44.81 17.35 -45.54
CA SER A 106 -43.54 16.62 -45.75
C SER A 106 -42.37 17.59 -45.91
N ASP A 107 -42.52 18.56 -46.80
CA ASP A 107 -41.46 19.47 -47.19
C ASP A 107 -41.05 20.38 -46.02
N TYR A 108 -42.04 20.77 -45.19
CA TYR A 108 -41.79 21.47 -43.93
C TYR A 108 -40.98 20.64 -42.93
N GLN A 109 -41.31 19.34 -42.78
CA GLN A 109 -40.59 18.46 -41.87
C GLN A 109 -39.15 18.23 -42.33
N ASP A 110 -38.96 18.03 -43.64
CA ASP A 110 -37.64 17.82 -44.24
C ASP A 110 -36.77 19.07 -44.06
N ARG A 111 -37.31 20.28 -44.30
CA ARG A 111 -36.61 21.55 -44.08
C ARG A 111 -36.19 21.75 -42.63
N VAL A 112 -37.10 21.53 -41.68
CA VAL A 112 -36.82 21.66 -40.24
C VAL A 112 -35.75 20.67 -39.79
N GLN A 113 -35.78 19.44 -40.32
CA GLN A 113 -34.80 18.41 -40.01
C GLN A 113 -33.43 18.74 -40.60
N GLU A 114 -33.38 19.20 -41.85
CA GLU A 114 -32.14 19.63 -42.52
C GLU A 114 -31.49 20.82 -41.80
N ASP A 115 -32.29 21.81 -41.40
CA ASP A 115 -31.83 22.94 -40.59
C ASP A 115 -31.26 22.45 -39.25
N PHE A 116 -31.97 21.58 -38.53
CA PHE A 116 -31.51 21.03 -37.26
C PHE A 116 -30.21 20.23 -37.39
N ASP A 117 -30.11 19.38 -38.41
CA ASP A 117 -28.94 18.55 -38.67
C ASP A 117 -27.74 19.40 -39.10
N SER A 118 -27.95 20.49 -39.85
CA SER A 118 -26.92 21.46 -40.21
C SER A 118 -26.36 22.17 -38.97
N ILE A 119 -27.23 22.62 -38.06
CA ILE A 119 -26.85 23.27 -36.80
C ILE A 119 -26.12 22.27 -35.90
N SER A 120 -26.63 21.05 -35.77
CA SER A 120 -26.00 19.97 -34.99
C SER A 120 -24.59 19.66 -35.48
N THR A 121 -24.43 19.50 -36.80
CA THR A 121 -23.14 19.21 -37.44
C THR A 121 -22.17 20.37 -37.26
N ALA A 122 -22.63 21.61 -37.46
CA ALA A 122 -21.83 22.82 -37.26
C ALA A 122 -21.37 22.97 -35.80
N MET A 123 -22.18 22.55 -34.83
CA MET A 123 -21.82 22.57 -33.41
C MET A 123 -20.81 21.47 -33.04
N GLN A 124 -20.95 20.26 -33.59
CA GLN A 124 -20.05 19.13 -33.30
C GLN A 124 -18.66 19.27 -33.94
N THR A 125 -18.59 19.89 -35.13
CA THR A 125 -17.32 20.08 -35.87
C THR A 125 -16.56 21.34 -35.47
N ARG A 126 -17.14 22.16 -34.59
CA ARG A 126 -16.58 23.43 -34.17
C ARG A 126 -15.38 23.24 -33.24
N SER A 127 -14.40 24.12 -33.38
CA SER A 127 -13.33 24.24 -32.37
C SER A 127 -13.85 24.92 -31.08
N PRO A 128 -13.44 24.45 -29.88
CA PRO A 128 -13.91 25.00 -28.60
C PRO A 128 -13.68 26.50 -28.39
N GLU A 129 -12.74 27.09 -29.11
CA GLU A 129 -12.31 28.50 -28.97
C GLU A 129 -13.15 29.49 -29.80
N SER A 130 -14.06 28.98 -30.63
CA SER A 130 -14.77 29.80 -31.61
C SER A 130 -16.05 30.41 -31.02
N ASN A 131 -16.34 31.69 -31.31
CA ASN A 131 -17.50 32.45 -30.78
C ASN A 131 -18.86 32.08 -31.40
N PHE A 132 -19.90 31.86 -30.58
CA PHE A 132 -21.26 31.60 -31.06
C PHE A 132 -21.87 32.83 -31.75
N LEU A 133 -22.41 32.61 -32.95
CA LEU A 133 -23.30 33.55 -33.62
C LEU A 133 -24.62 32.82 -33.84
N THR A 134 -25.68 33.30 -33.20
CA THR A 134 -27.00 32.68 -33.22
C THR A 134 -28.05 33.66 -33.72
N GLN A 135 -29.07 33.14 -34.37
CA GLN A 135 -30.32 33.87 -34.65
C GLN A 135 -31.29 33.70 -33.48
N ASP A 136 -32.37 34.49 -33.44
CA ASP A 136 -33.35 34.49 -32.33
C ASP A 136 -34.02 33.12 -32.08
N ASN A 137 -34.02 32.23 -33.06
CA ASN A 137 -34.55 30.88 -32.97
C ASN A 137 -33.61 29.87 -32.28
N VAL A 138 -32.38 30.26 -31.93
CA VAL A 138 -31.40 29.39 -31.25
C VAL A 138 -30.98 30.01 -29.91
N ALA A 139 -31.33 29.32 -28.81
CA ALA A 139 -30.88 29.69 -27.46
C ALA A 139 -29.79 28.74 -26.97
N ILE A 140 -28.64 29.28 -26.58
CA ILE A 140 -27.52 28.50 -26.02
C ILE A 140 -27.47 28.75 -24.51
N GLN A 141 -27.56 27.68 -23.75
CA GLN A 141 -27.41 27.70 -22.30
C GLN A 141 -26.22 26.83 -21.89
N TYR A 142 -25.45 27.32 -20.93
CA TYR A 142 -24.39 26.55 -20.30
C TYR A 142 -25.01 25.49 -19.39
N VAL A 143 -24.74 24.21 -19.66
CA VAL A 143 -25.05 23.12 -18.74
C VAL A 143 -23.75 22.65 -18.12
N GLY A 144 -23.38 23.34 -17.06
CA GLY A 144 -22.29 22.90 -16.20
C GLY A 144 -22.74 22.88 -14.74
N PRO A 145 -21.89 22.34 -13.87
CA PRO A 145 -22.24 22.14 -12.47
C PRO A 145 -22.55 23.48 -11.80
N SER A 146 -23.81 23.70 -11.45
CA SER A 146 -24.24 24.78 -10.58
C SER A 146 -24.05 24.35 -9.12
N GLY A 147 -22.84 24.51 -8.58
CA GLY A 147 -22.53 24.07 -7.21
C GLY A 147 -21.08 24.27 -6.78
N GLN A 148 -20.74 23.81 -5.57
CA GLN A 148 -19.36 23.76 -5.09
C GLN A 148 -18.58 22.74 -5.93
N MET A 149 -17.45 23.16 -6.52
CA MET A 149 -16.47 22.22 -7.06
C MET A 149 -16.09 21.21 -5.97
N LEU A 150 -16.21 19.92 -6.29
CA LEU A 150 -15.82 18.86 -5.38
C LEU A 150 -14.34 19.04 -5.02
N ARG A 151 -14.04 19.09 -3.72
CA ARG A 151 -12.66 19.13 -3.24
C ARG A 151 -12.12 17.70 -3.25
N TRP A 152 -11.27 17.42 -4.23
CA TRP A 152 -10.66 16.09 -4.41
C TRP A 152 -9.51 15.81 -3.45
N LYS A 153 -8.98 16.86 -2.79
CA LYS A 153 -7.79 16.77 -1.94
C LYS A 153 -8.01 15.82 -0.77
N GLU A 154 -9.12 15.98 -0.04
CA GLU A 154 -9.44 15.19 1.14
C GLU A 154 -9.63 13.71 0.77
N THR A 155 -10.26 13.42 -0.37
CA THR A 155 -10.41 12.05 -0.88
C THR A 155 -9.08 11.43 -1.29
N LEU A 156 -8.21 12.19 -1.99
CA LEU A 156 -6.87 11.75 -2.36
C LEU A 156 -5.98 11.48 -1.13
N GLU A 157 -6.07 12.33 -0.11
CA GLU A 157 -5.37 12.15 1.15
C GLU A 157 -5.83 10.86 1.85
N THR A 158 -7.14 10.65 1.94
CA THR A 158 -7.73 9.45 2.55
C THR A 158 -7.30 8.16 1.83
N LEU A 159 -7.37 8.14 0.49
CA LEU A 159 -6.94 6.97 -0.28
C LEU A 159 -5.45 6.69 -0.09
N SER A 160 -4.64 7.74 -0.06
CA SER A 160 -3.21 7.58 0.16
C SER A 160 -2.88 7.14 1.59
N GLU A 161 -3.64 7.55 2.59
CA GLU A 161 -3.51 7.02 3.96
C GLU A 161 -3.83 5.52 4.01
N GLN A 162 -4.83 5.06 3.27
CA GLN A 162 -5.11 3.61 3.15
C GLN A 162 -3.95 2.85 2.52
N VAL A 163 -3.26 3.43 1.52
CA VAL A 163 -2.05 2.81 0.95
C VAL A 163 -0.93 2.72 1.98
N VAL A 164 -0.69 3.81 2.71
CA VAL A 164 0.36 3.86 3.74
C VAL A 164 0.08 2.86 4.86
N ALA A 165 -1.17 2.81 5.33
CA ALA A 165 -1.63 1.85 6.33
C ALA A 165 -1.51 0.40 5.84
N GLY A 166 -1.94 0.12 4.60
CA GLY A 166 -1.87 -1.22 4.00
C GLY A 166 -0.45 -1.76 3.84
N LEU A 167 0.54 -0.87 3.66
CA LEU A 167 1.95 -1.20 3.59
C LEU A 167 2.64 -1.25 4.97
N HIS A 168 1.96 -0.88 6.05
CA HIS A 168 2.53 -0.67 7.38
C HIS A 168 3.71 0.30 7.40
N ILE A 169 3.73 1.28 6.49
CA ILE A 169 4.79 2.29 6.41
C ILE A 169 4.39 3.50 7.26
N ALA A 170 5.34 4.14 7.93
CA ALA A 170 5.09 5.41 8.60
C ALA A 170 4.97 6.54 7.56
N PRO A 171 3.94 7.41 7.61
CA PRO A 171 3.77 8.54 6.68
C PRO A 171 5.01 9.42 6.50
N MET A 172 5.78 9.63 7.57
CA MET A 172 6.97 10.46 7.54
C MET A 172 8.03 9.95 6.54
N LEU A 173 8.09 8.63 6.31
CA LEU A 173 9.03 8.02 5.37
C LEU A 173 8.79 8.43 3.92
N ILE A 174 7.56 8.83 3.58
CA ILE A 174 7.20 9.32 2.25
C ILE A 174 7.06 10.86 2.23
N GLY A 175 7.67 11.55 3.19
CA GLY A 175 7.65 13.00 3.29
C GLY A 175 6.29 13.57 3.73
N ARG A 176 5.43 12.76 4.35
CA ARG A 176 4.12 13.20 4.84
C ARG A 176 4.06 13.29 6.35
N ASN A 177 3.50 14.38 6.85
CA ASN A 177 3.30 14.56 8.27
C ASN A 177 1.84 14.92 8.55
N TYR A 178 1.14 14.04 9.27
CA TYR A 178 -0.26 14.20 9.67
C TYR A 178 -0.42 14.74 11.11
N GLY A 179 0.67 14.86 11.88
CA GLY A 179 0.60 15.28 13.27
C GLY A 179 1.92 15.87 13.78
N THR A 180 1.84 17.03 14.43
CA THR A 180 3.01 17.78 14.92
C THR A 180 3.43 17.39 16.35
N THR A 181 2.74 16.44 16.99
CA THR A 181 2.99 16.09 18.39
C THR A 181 4.15 15.10 18.52
N GLN A 182 4.94 15.26 19.58
CA GLN A 182 6.06 14.36 19.90
C GLN A 182 5.58 12.91 20.12
N SER A 183 4.40 12.73 20.73
CA SER A 183 3.80 11.41 20.95
C SER A 183 3.48 10.69 19.64
N TRP A 184 3.02 11.42 18.62
CA TRP A 184 2.74 10.85 17.31
C TRP A 184 4.02 10.44 16.58
N ALA A 185 5.06 11.27 16.65
CA ALA A 185 6.37 10.95 16.09
C ALA A 185 6.98 9.70 16.75
N ARG A 186 6.84 9.56 18.08
CA ARG A 186 7.27 8.37 18.81
C ARG A 186 6.54 7.11 18.35
N ALA A 187 5.21 7.16 18.21
CA ALA A 187 4.43 6.02 17.73
C ALA A 187 4.85 5.58 16.31
N GLN A 188 5.14 6.53 15.43
CA GLN A 188 5.65 6.23 14.08
C GLN A 188 7.04 5.59 14.12
N TYR A 189 7.93 6.08 14.99
CA TYR A 189 9.24 5.46 15.19
C TYR A 189 9.14 4.03 15.69
N ASP A 190 8.31 3.78 16.70
CA ASP A 190 8.11 2.44 17.26
C ASP A 190 7.58 1.47 16.18
N LEU A 191 6.66 1.92 15.32
CA LEU A 191 6.19 1.15 14.17
C LEU A 191 7.32 0.81 13.20
N MET A 192 8.20 1.78 12.88
CA MET A 192 9.36 1.56 12.01
C MET A 192 10.35 0.56 12.59
N VAL A 193 10.67 0.67 13.88
CA VAL A 193 11.55 -0.25 14.59
C VAL A 193 10.99 -1.66 14.59
N ASN A 194 9.67 -1.81 14.79
CA ASN A 194 9.02 -3.12 14.76
C ASN A 194 9.08 -3.78 13.37
N ASN A 195 8.87 -3.00 12.30
CA ASN A 195 9.02 -3.48 10.93
C ASN A 195 10.47 -3.91 10.65
N ALA A 196 11.46 -3.09 11.03
CA ALA A 196 12.87 -3.41 10.88
C ALA A 196 13.24 -4.69 11.65
N ALA A 197 12.79 -4.82 12.90
CA ALA A 197 12.98 -6.01 13.72
C ALA A 197 12.33 -7.26 13.09
N SER A 198 11.21 -7.12 12.38
CA SER A 198 10.57 -8.23 11.66
C SER A 198 11.45 -8.75 10.52
N VAL A 199 12.03 -7.85 9.73
CA VAL A 199 12.97 -8.20 8.64
C VAL A 199 14.27 -8.77 9.20
N GLN A 200 14.80 -8.16 10.27
CA GLN A 200 15.99 -8.66 10.97
C GLN A 200 15.80 -10.08 11.51
N ARG A 201 14.62 -10.44 12.03
CA ARG A 201 14.31 -11.81 12.45
C ARG A 201 14.40 -12.81 11.29
N ALA A 202 13.98 -12.42 10.09
CA ALA A 202 14.13 -13.24 8.88
C ALA A 202 15.61 -13.42 8.50
N ALA A 203 16.37 -12.32 8.52
CA ALA A 203 17.80 -12.33 8.23
C ALA A 203 18.59 -13.16 9.27
N ALA A 204 18.28 -13.02 10.55
CA ALA A 204 18.89 -13.80 11.63
C ALA A 204 18.68 -15.30 11.41
N ARG A 205 17.45 -15.71 11.06
CA ARG A 205 17.13 -17.12 10.75
C ARG A 205 17.93 -17.65 9.57
N LEU A 206 18.13 -16.84 8.52
CA LEU A 206 18.96 -17.22 7.38
C LEU A 206 20.42 -17.41 7.81
N ILE A 207 20.98 -16.46 8.58
CA ILE A 207 22.36 -16.51 9.08
C ILE A 207 22.55 -17.74 9.99
N GLU A 208 21.63 -17.99 10.91
CA GLU A 208 21.63 -19.17 11.78
C GLU A 208 21.56 -20.46 10.97
N TRP A 209 20.71 -20.52 9.94
CA TRP A 209 20.61 -21.69 9.08
C TRP A 209 21.92 -21.96 8.34
N ILE A 210 22.54 -20.94 7.75
CA ILE A 210 23.84 -21.05 7.07
C ILE A 210 24.94 -21.49 8.04
N ALA A 211 25.05 -20.84 9.19
CA ALA A 211 26.09 -21.13 10.18
C ALA A 211 25.96 -22.55 10.74
N ASN A 212 24.74 -22.97 11.08
CA ASN A 212 24.51 -24.32 11.58
C ASN A 212 24.72 -25.40 10.50
N LEU A 213 24.38 -25.10 9.24
CA LEU A 213 24.67 -26.01 8.11
C LEU A 213 26.18 -26.19 7.91
N GLU A 214 26.96 -25.11 8.01
CA GLU A 214 28.42 -25.16 7.92
C GLU A 214 29.05 -25.95 9.08
N LEU A 215 28.55 -25.77 10.31
CA LEU A 215 28.99 -26.53 11.47
C LEU A 215 28.64 -28.01 11.36
N ALA A 216 27.48 -28.35 10.80
CA ALA A 216 27.08 -29.72 10.54
C ALA A 216 28.03 -30.41 9.55
N PHE A 217 28.48 -29.72 8.50
CA PHE A 217 29.50 -30.25 7.58
C PHE A 217 30.84 -30.54 8.27
N HIS A 218 31.18 -29.78 9.32
CA HIS A 218 32.39 -29.99 10.13
C HIS A 218 32.17 -30.95 11.32
N SER A 219 30.99 -31.58 11.43
CA SER A 219 30.64 -32.49 12.52
C SER A 219 30.78 -31.87 13.93
N SER A 220 30.61 -30.55 14.04
CA SER A 220 30.63 -29.85 15.32
C SER A 220 29.26 -29.95 16.02
N PRO A 221 29.20 -30.30 17.32
CA PRO A 221 27.94 -30.37 18.06
C PRO A 221 27.38 -29.02 18.51
N VAL A 222 28.09 -27.91 18.22
CA VAL A 222 27.72 -26.55 18.65
C VAL A 222 26.61 -25.99 17.75
N ARG A 223 25.68 -25.22 18.33
CA ARG A 223 24.68 -24.43 17.59
C ARG A 223 24.95 -22.94 17.72
N VAL A 224 24.78 -22.22 16.61
CA VAL A 224 24.90 -20.77 16.55
C VAL A 224 23.52 -20.14 16.57
N GLY A 225 23.37 -19.11 17.41
CA GLY A 225 22.24 -18.19 17.42
C GLY A 225 22.70 -16.80 16.99
N CYS A 226 21.87 -16.10 16.21
CA CYS A 226 22.11 -14.75 15.74
C CYS A 226 21.08 -13.81 16.38
N LYS A 227 21.56 -12.77 17.06
CA LYS A 227 20.72 -11.70 17.59
C LYS A 227 21.23 -10.37 17.07
N PHE A 228 20.33 -9.57 16.53
CA PHE A 228 20.62 -8.18 16.20
C PHE A 228 20.68 -7.37 17.50
N ALA A 229 21.55 -6.36 17.51
CA ALA A 229 21.58 -5.38 18.59
C ALA A 229 20.21 -4.68 18.69
N PRO A 230 19.75 -4.33 19.90
CA PRO A 230 18.52 -3.56 20.07
C PRO A 230 18.65 -2.23 19.32
N HIS A 231 17.54 -1.77 18.74
CA HIS A 231 17.49 -0.45 18.13
C HIS A 231 17.59 0.62 19.23
N SER A 232 18.24 1.74 18.93
CA SER A 232 18.30 2.89 19.84
C SER A 232 16.89 3.31 20.25
N ALA A 233 16.71 3.72 21.51
CA ALA A 233 15.46 4.32 21.91
C ALA A 233 15.24 5.65 21.19
N TRP A 234 13.98 6.01 21.00
CA TRP A 234 13.61 7.32 20.43
C TRP A 234 14.24 8.50 21.19
N ASN A 235 14.43 8.33 22.51
CA ASN A 235 14.94 9.38 23.38
C ASN A 235 15.86 8.78 24.43
N ASP A 236 17.17 8.77 24.17
CA ASP A 236 18.20 8.21 25.06
C ASP A 236 18.12 8.82 26.47
N ILE A 237 17.68 10.09 26.58
CA ILE A 237 17.52 10.80 27.85
C ILE A 237 16.36 10.23 28.68
N ASP A 238 15.23 9.89 28.05
CA ASP A 238 14.07 9.35 28.77
C ASP A 238 14.35 7.91 29.21
N GLU A 239 15.10 7.14 28.42
CA GLU A 239 15.55 5.80 28.80
C GLU A 239 16.55 5.86 29.96
N ALA A 240 17.54 6.76 29.91
CA ALA A 240 18.47 6.98 31.01
C ALA A 240 17.75 7.44 32.30
N ARG A 241 16.72 8.29 32.18
CA ARG A 241 15.86 8.67 33.32
C ARG A 241 15.06 7.48 33.83
N ALA A 242 14.46 6.67 32.97
CA ALA A 242 13.72 5.48 33.36
C ALA A 242 14.62 4.44 34.05
N GLN A 243 15.86 4.25 33.57
CA GLN A 243 16.87 3.43 34.22
C GLN A 243 17.25 4.00 35.59
N SER A 244 17.52 5.30 35.69
CA SER A 244 17.81 5.98 36.96
C SER A 244 16.66 5.81 37.96
N ILE A 245 15.40 5.95 37.52
CA ILE A 245 14.21 5.73 38.35
C ILE A 245 14.14 4.27 38.80
N ARG A 246 14.31 3.29 37.90
CA ARG A 246 14.33 1.86 38.26
C ARG A 246 15.39 1.54 39.30
N LEU A 247 16.62 2.01 39.08
CA LEU A 247 17.72 1.83 40.03
C LEU A 247 17.38 2.46 41.38
N SER A 248 16.82 3.68 41.39
CA SER A 248 16.38 4.34 42.63
C SER A 248 15.25 3.57 43.35
N SER A 249 14.32 2.96 42.60
CA SER A 249 13.26 2.13 43.17
C SER A 249 13.80 0.83 43.77
N LEU A 250 14.76 0.19 43.10
CA LEU A 250 15.41 -1.02 43.63
C LEU A 250 16.18 -0.74 44.92
N VAL A 251 16.89 0.40 44.98
CA VAL A 251 17.57 0.84 46.21
C VAL A 251 16.55 1.11 47.34
N LYS A 252 15.43 1.78 47.05
CA LYS A 252 14.38 2.01 48.06
C LYS A 252 13.77 0.71 48.58
N LEU A 253 13.49 -0.26 47.70
CA LEU A 253 12.95 -1.57 48.10
C LEU A 253 13.93 -2.35 48.97
N ARG A 254 15.24 -2.17 48.75
CA ARG A 254 16.30 -2.74 49.59
C ARG A 254 16.38 -2.03 50.94
N ASP A 255 16.29 -0.70 50.96
CA ASP A 255 16.29 0.10 52.20
C ASP A 255 15.04 -0.18 53.07
N GLU A 256 13.90 -0.51 52.44
CA GLU A 256 12.66 -0.95 53.10
C GLU A 256 12.70 -2.44 53.52
N GLY A 257 13.77 -3.17 53.19
CA GLY A 257 13.96 -4.58 53.57
C GLY A 257 13.09 -5.58 52.80
N LEU A 258 12.49 -5.16 51.68
CA LEU A 258 11.60 -5.99 50.86
C LEU A 258 12.34 -6.90 49.87
N ILE A 259 13.63 -6.64 49.65
CA ILE A 259 14.50 -7.39 48.72
C ILE A 259 15.85 -7.64 49.40
N SER A 260 16.40 -8.85 49.27
CA SER A 260 17.75 -9.18 49.76
C SER A 260 18.86 -8.67 48.83
N ASP A 261 20.07 -8.48 49.35
CA ASP A 261 21.21 -7.98 48.57
C ASP A 261 21.55 -8.90 47.37
N ASP A 262 21.35 -10.22 47.47
CA ASP A 262 21.51 -11.17 46.34
C ASP A 262 20.45 -10.99 45.25
N GLN A 263 19.20 -10.71 45.63
CA GLN A 263 18.12 -10.45 44.68
C GLN A 263 18.30 -9.11 43.96
N LEU A 264 18.87 -8.11 44.65
CA LEU A 264 19.25 -6.83 44.04
C LEU A 264 20.32 -7.03 42.95
N MET A 265 21.38 -7.79 43.24
CA MET A 265 22.46 -8.04 42.29
C MET A 265 21.98 -8.78 41.04
N THR A 266 21.12 -9.79 41.22
CA THR A 266 20.52 -10.51 40.08
C THR A 266 19.71 -9.57 39.19
N LYS A 267 18.90 -8.67 39.78
CA LYS A 267 18.09 -7.70 39.02
C LYS A 267 18.91 -6.58 38.38
N LEU A 268 20.07 -6.25 38.93
CA LEU A 268 21.01 -5.30 38.32
C LEU A 268 21.71 -5.90 37.10
N GLU A 269 22.04 -7.19 37.13
CA GLU A 269 22.57 -7.91 35.97
C GLU A 269 21.55 -8.04 34.83
N GLU A 270 20.26 -8.23 35.16
CA GLU A 270 19.17 -8.22 34.17
C GLU A 270 18.92 -6.84 33.53
N CYS A 271 19.34 -5.75 34.18
CA CYS A 271 19.19 -4.38 33.66
C CYS A 271 20.33 -3.95 32.74
N ARG A 272 21.37 -4.78 32.57
CA ARG A 272 22.60 -4.47 31.83
C ARG A 272 22.58 -5.06 30.42
#